data_AF-A0A0N9MVU9-F1
#
_entry.id   AF-A0A0N9MVU9-F1
#
_cell.length_a   1.000
_cell.length_b   1.000
_cell.length_c   1.000
_cell.angle_alpha   90.00
_cell.angle_beta   90.00
_cell.angle_gamma   90.00
#
_symmetry.space_group_name_H-M   'P 1'
#
loop_
_entity.id
_entity.type
_entity.pdbx_description
1 polymer ?
#
loop_
_entity_poly.entity_id
_entity_poly.type
_entity_poly.pdbx_seq_one_letter_code
_entity_poly.pdbx_strand_id
1 'polypeptide(L)'
;CNGLSANSTIETCNSCNCVDDGWIDRHRREQPDKPMIFTENEGWFQQWGAAIAIRTTADLAYSVAEWFAAGGSYHSYYMWHGGNNYGHTASSGVATLYADDVILHADGTPNEP
;
A
#
# COMPACT_ATOMS: atom_id res chain seq x y z
N CYS A 1 -19.03 -10.13 -15.16
CA CYS A 1 -19.44 -8.71 -15.26
C CYS A 1 -18.45 -8.03 -16.18
N ASN A 2 -18.88 -7.36 -17.25
CA ASN A 2 -18.02 -6.75 -18.27
C ASN A 2 -17.20 -5.54 -17.75
N GLY A 3 -16.52 -5.66 -16.60
CA GLY A 3 -15.80 -4.56 -15.93
C GLY A 3 -16.68 -3.52 -15.23
N LEU A 4 -18.00 -3.70 -15.20
CA LEU A 4 -18.91 -2.78 -14.52
C LEU A 4 -18.91 -3.00 -13.00
N SER A 5 -18.82 -1.92 -12.24
CA SER A 5 -18.98 -1.89 -10.78
C SER A 5 -20.43 -1.54 -10.40
N ALA A 6 -20.83 -1.91 -9.17
CA ALA A 6 -22.14 -1.48 -8.64
C ALA A 6 -22.13 0.02 -8.34
N ASN A 7 -23.29 0.68 -8.39
CA ASN A 7 -23.38 2.12 -8.14
C ASN A 7 -22.87 2.52 -6.72
N SER A 8 -23.05 1.62 -5.75
CA SER A 8 -22.60 1.78 -4.36
C SER A 8 -21.13 1.39 -4.14
N THR A 9 -20.36 1.08 -5.20
CA THR A 9 -18.94 0.76 -5.07
C THR A 9 -18.17 2.00 -4.64
N ILE A 10 -17.27 1.83 -3.66
CA ILE A 10 -16.34 2.87 -3.23
C ILE A 10 -15.03 2.62 -3.95
N GLU A 11 -14.58 3.61 -4.71
CA GLU A 11 -13.25 3.58 -5.31
C GLU A 11 -12.22 3.99 -4.24
N THR A 12 -11.07 3.31 -4.24
CA THR A 12 -10.02 3.46 -3.24
C THR A 12 -8.69 3.74 -3.94
N CYS A 13 -7.71 4.20 -3.18
CA CYS A 13 -6.38 4.51 -3.68
C CYS A 13 -5.35 3.41 -3.31
N ASN A 14 -4.45 3.12 -4.24
CA ASN A 14 -3.22 2.35 -4.03
C ASN A 14 -2.05 3.17 -4.62
N SER A 15 -1.01 3.45 -3.83
CA SER A 15 0.14 4.29 -4.19
C SER A 15 1.14 4.35 -3.02
N CYS A 16 2.32 4.94 -3.21
CA CYS A 16 3.15 5.43 -2.10
C CYS A 16 2.61 6.73 -1.48
N ASN A 17 1.95 7.59 -2.27
CA ASN A 17 1.30 8.82 -1.78
C ASN A 17 0.10 9.22 -2.68
N CYS A 18 -1.11 8.94 -2.19
CA CYS A 18 -2.37 9.28 -2.87
C CYS A 18 -2.68 10.79 -2.94
N VAL A 19 -2.00 11.61 -2.15
CA VAL A 19 -2.14 13.06 -2.21
C VAL A 19 -1.28 13.59 -3.36
N ASP A 20 0.02 13.28 -3.35
CA ASP A 20 0.97 13.72 -4.38
C ASP A 20 0.62 13.19 -5.79
N ASP A 21 0.11 11.96 -5.87
CA ASP A 21 -0.31 11.35 -7.14
C ASP A 21 -1.61 11.97 -7.71
N GLY A 22 -2.22 12.93 -6.98
CA GLY A 22 -3.42 13.64 -7.40
C GLY A 22 -4.70 12.82 -7.31
N TRP A 23 -4.65 11.62 -6.72
CA TRP A 23 -5.83 10.76 -6.54
C TRP A 23 -6.89 11.48 -5.70
N ILE A 24 -6.48 12.15 -4.63
CA ILE A 24 -7.41 12.79 -3.70
C ILE A 24 -8.22 13.92 -4.37
N ASP A 25 -7.58 14.72 -5.23
CA ASP A 25 -8.24 15.80 -5.94
C ASP A 25 -9.15 15.31 -7.06
N ARG A 26 -8.82 14.15 -7.66
CA ARG A 26 -9.74 13.46 -8.58
C ARG A 26 -10.96 12.93 -7.82
N HIS A 27 -10.75 12.20 -6.73
CA HIS A 27 -11.82 11.57 -5.96
C HIS A 27 -12.82 12.60 -5.42
N ARG A 28 -12.34 13.73 -4.89
CA ARG A 28 -13.21 14.83 -4.43
C ARG A 28 -14.09 15.42 -5.53
N ARG A 29 -13.62 15.45 -6.78
CA ARG A 29 -14.40 15.98 -7.91
C ARG A 29 -15.38 14.96 -8.46
N GLU A 30 -14.95 13.71 -8.57
CA GLU A 30 -15.70 12.65 -9.24
C GLU A 30 -16.68 11.95 -8.31
N GLN A 31 -16.34 11.80 -7.02
CA GLN A 31 -17.09 11.05 -6.01
C GLN A 31 -17.19 11.86 -4.68
N PRO A 32 -17.74 13.08 -4.70
CA PRO A 32 -17.70 14.01 -3.55
C PRO A 32 -18.45 13.50 -2.30
N ASP A 33 -19.35 12.54 -2.46
CA ASP A 33 -20.16 11.95 -1.39
C ASP A 33 -19.59 10.62 -0.86
N LYS A 34 -18.48 10.14 -1.42
CA LYS A 34 -17.85 8.88 -1.02
C LYS A 34 -16.64 9.12 -0.12
N PRO A 35 -16.35 8.19 0.81
CA PRO A 35 -15.19 8.31 1.67
C PRO A 35 -13.90 8.10 0.88
N MET A 36 -12.89 8.88 1.21
CA MET A 36 -11.53 8.69 0.68
C MET A 36 -10.85 7.58 1.49
N ILE A 37 -10.51 6.47 0.83
CA ILE A 37 -9.94 5.25 1.43
C ILE A 37 -8.63 4.91 0.72
N PHE A 38 -7.54 4.78 1.48
CA PHE A 38 -6.23 4.38 0.99
C PHE A 38 -5.98 2.92 1.37
N THR A 39 -6.18 2.01 0.42
CA THR A 39 -6.17 0.56 0.64
C THR A 39 -4.78 -0.05 0.61
N GLU A 40 -3.85 0.51 -0.17
CA GLU A 40 -2.49 -0.03 -0.27
C GLU A 40 -1.45 1.08 -0.29
N ASN A 41 -0.88 1.41 0.88
CA ASN A 41 0.30 2.26 0.99
C ASN A 41 1.57 1.41 0.92
N GLU A 42 2.22 1.40 -0.24
CA GLU A 42 3.13 0.33 -0.62
C GLU A 42 4.58 0.49 -0.10
N GLY A 43 5.19 -0.60 0.35
CA GLY A 43 6.64 -0.73 0.63
C GLY A 43 7.44 -1.45 -0.47
N TRP A 44 6.74 -2.20 -1.32
CA TRP A 44 7.25 -3.00 -2.45
C TRP A 44 7.77 -4.41 -2.13
N PHE A 45 7.73 -5.28 -3.14
CA PHE A 45 8.17 -6.67 -3.07
C PHE A 45 9.57 -6.86 -3.67
N GLN A 46 10.23 -7.95 -3.32
CA GLN A 46 11.56 -8.26 -3.82
C GLN A 46 11.54 -9.22 -5.01
N GLN A 47 12.29 -8.91 -6.07
CA GLN A 47 12.51 -9.83 -7.19
C GLN A 47 13.85 -10.57 -7.03
N TRP A 48 13.93 -11.79 -7.58
CA TRP A 48 15.18 -12.54 -7.62
C TRP A 48 16.25 -11.77 -8.43
N GLY A 49 17.42 -11.57 -7.82
CA GLY A 49 18.56 -10.88 -8.44
C GLY A 49 18.49 -9.34 -8.43
N ALA A 50 17.41 -8.75 -7.92
CA ALA A 50 17.32 -7.31 -7.69
C ALA A 50 17.85 -6.91 -6.31
N ALA A 51 18.12 -5.62 -6.10
CA ALA A 51 18.36 -5.05 -4.77
C ALA A 51 17.04 -4.86 -4.02
N ILE A 52 17.12 -4.79 -2.67
CA ILE A 52 15.95 -4.53 -1.81
C ILE A 52 15.42 -3.12 -2.08
N ALA A 53 14.11 -3.02 -2.34
CA ALA A 53 13.41 -1.75 -2.36
C ALA A 53 13.21 -1.30 -0.92
N ILE A 54 13.79 -0.13 -0.57
CA ILE A 54 13.72 0.41 0.78
C ILE A 54 12.87 1.66 0.77
N ARG A 55 11.90 1.72 1.70
CA ARG A 55 11.10 2.92 1.92
C ARG A 55 11.33 3.44 3.33
N THR A 56 11.84 4.65 3.43
CA THR A 56 12.20 5.22 4.74
C THR A 56 10.96 5.44 5.62
N THR A 57 11.13 5.23 6.93
CA THR A 57 10.08 5.47 7.93
C THR A 57 9.55 6.91 7.90
N ALA A 58 10.43 7.88 7.64
CA ALA A 58 10.06 9.29 7.50
C ALA A 58 9.12 9.55 6.31
N ASP A 59 9.43 8.97 5.14
CA ASP A 59 8.58 9.07 3.95
C ASP A 59 7.21 8.41 4.17
N LEU A 60 7.21 7.20 4.74
CA LEU A 60 5.98 6.50 5.07
C LEU A 60 5.12 7.30 6.07
N ALA A 61 5.72 7.80 7.15
CA ALA A 61 5.02 8.60 8.15
C ALA A 61 4.47 9.91 7.56
N TYR A 62 5.22 10.57 6.68
CA TYR A 62 4.76 11.77 5.98
C TYR A 62 3.53 11.47 5.13
N SER A 63 3.57 10.43 4.29
CA SER A 63 2.44 10.06 3.41
C SER A 63 1.15 9.79 4.20
N VAL A 64 1.26 9.12 5.37
CA VAL A 64 0.11 8.83 6.23
C VAL A 64 -0.41 10.10 6.90
N ALA A 65 0.48 10.94 7.43
CA ALA A 65 0.09 12.20 8.06
C ALA A 65 -0.60 13.14 7.06
N GLU A 66 -0.05 13.27 5.86
CA GLU A 66 -0.61 14.08 4.78
C GLU A 66 -1.97 13.54 4.33
N TRP A 67 -2.13 12.23 4.19
CA TRP A 67 -3.41 11.60 3.86
C TRP A 67 -4.53 12.00 4.81
N PHE A 68 -4.30 11.86 6.13
CA PHE A 68 -5.29 12.23 7.13
C PHE A 68 -5.48 13.76 7.22
N ALA A 69 -4.41 14.55 7.07
CA ALA A 69 -4.51 16.01 7.02
C ALA A 69 -5.34 16.50 5.83
N ALA A 70 -5.30 15.78 4.71
CA ALA A 70 -6.12 16.03 3.54
C ALA A 70 -7.55 15.44 3.67
N GLY A 71 -7.94 14.92 4.84
CA GLY A 71 -9.30 14.44 5.11
C GLY A 71 -9.56 12.99 4.70
N GLY A 72 -8.49 12.20 4.46
CA GLY A 72 -8.59 10.75 4.31
C GLY A 72 -9.29 10.10 5.51
N SER A 73 -10.09 9.07 5.25
CA SER A 73 -10.94 8.44 6.29
C SER A 73 -10.45 7.07 6.76
N TYR A 74 -9.65 6.40 5.93
CA TYR A 74 -9.06 5.10 6.19
C TYR A 74 -7.70 4.98 5.50
N HIS A 75 -6.78 4.28 6.14
CA HIS A 75 -5.45 3.98 5.62
C HIS A 75 -5.06 2.54 5.97
N SER A 76 -4.34 1.88 5.06
CA SER A 76 -3.80 0.54 5.25
C SER A 76 -2.37 0.45 4.71
N TYR A 77 -1.49 -0.16 5.51
CA TYR A 77 -0.11 -0.44 5.15
C TYR A 77 -0.05 -1.70 4.27
N TYR A 78 0.56 -1.59 3.09
CA TYR A 78 0.81 -2.72 2.21
C TYR A 78 2.33 -2.93 2.05
N MET A 79 2.99 -3.69 2.91
CA MET A 79 2.45 -4.60 3.92
C MET A 79 2.72 -4.08 5.33
N TRP A 80 1.86 -4.43 6.29
CA TRP A 80 2.26 -4.38 7.70
C TRP A 80 3.21 -5.53 8.06
N HIS A 81 2.90 -6.72 7.56
CA HIS A 81 3.75 -7.91 7.61
C HIS A 81 3.61 -8.63 6.28
N GLY A 82 4.69 -8.74 5.52
CA GLY A 82 4.65 -9.45 4.25
C GLY A 82 4.87 -10.96 4.39
N GLY A 83 5.76 -11.39 5.28
CA GLY A 83 6.00 -12.80 5.56
C GLY A 83 6.78 -13.52 4.47
N ASN A 84 6.36 -14.73 4.11
CA ASN A 84 7.12 -15.61 3.22
C ASN A 84 6.24 -16.28 2.15
N ASN A 85 6.74 -16.32 0.93
CA ASN A 85 6.21 -17.10 -0.18
C ASN A 85 6.72 -18.56 -0.08
N TYR A 86 6.01 -19.41 0.65
CA TYR A 86 6.40 -20.82 0.81
C TYR A 86 6.00 -21.70 -0.38
N GLY A 87 6.79 -22.75 -0.61
CA GLY A 87 6.56 -23.72 -1.68
C GLY A 87 6.76 -23.10 -3.07
N HIS A 88 6.04 -23.61 -4.06
CA HIS A 88 6.24 -23.27 -5.48
C HIS A 88 5.00 -22.69 -6.16
N THR A 89 3.97 -22.33 -5.39
CA THR A 89 2.69 -21.80 -5.90
C THR A 89 2.28 -20.48 -5.25
N ALA A 90 3.08 -19.95 -4.33
CA ALA A 90 2.78 -18.68 -3.64
C ALA A 90 3.07 -17.45 -4.51
N SER A 91 4.12 -17.50 -5.34
CA SER A 91 4.46 -16.40 -6.23
C SER A 91 5.32 -16.85 -7.42
N SER A 92 5.43 -15.99 -8.43
CA SER A 92 6.25 -16.18 -9.63
C SER A 92 7.16 -14.97 -9.83
N GLY A 93 8.47 -15.18 -9.83
CA GLY A 93 9.46 -14.11 -10.02
C GLY A 93 9.71 -13.21 -8.80
N VAL A 94 9.05 -13.50 -7.67
CA VAL A 94 9.26 -12.82 -6.38
C VAL A 94 10.13 -13.68 -5.48
N ALA A 95 10.99 -13.06 -4.70
CA ALA A 95 11.82 -13.70 -3.69
C ALA A 95 10.97 -14.42 -2.62
N THR A 96 11.58 -15.36 -1.90
CA THR A 96 10.91 -16.08 -0.81
C THR A 96 10.44 -15.12 0.28
N LEU A 97 11.28 -14.16 0.68
CA LEU A 97 10.90 -13.09 1.59
C LEU A 97 9.98 -12.11 0.86
N TYR A 98 8.78 -11.87 1.40
CA TYR A 98 7.82 -10.97 0.79
C TYR A 98 7.81 -9.63 1.55
N ALA A 99 8.23 -8.56 0.87
CA ALA A 99 8.23 -7.19 1.40
C ALA A 99 8.81 -7.08 2.82
N ASP A 100 10.06 -7.52 3.00
CA ASP A 100 10.68 -7.70 4.33
C ASP A 100 11.29 -6.42 4.94
N ASP A 101 11.28 -5.32 4.18
CA ASP A 101 11.68 -3.98 4.64
C ASP A 101 10.50 -3.19 5.26
N VAL A 102 9.34 -3.84 5.42
CA VAL A 102 8.15 -3.21 6.03
C VAL A 102 8.17 -3.30 7.56
N ILE A 103 7.06 -2.96 8.22
CA ILE A 103 6.96 -2.78 9.67
C ILE A 103 7.34 -4.02 10.49
N LEU A 104 6.98 -5.23 10.04
CA LEU A 104 7.42 -6.48 10.65
C LEU A 104 8.25 -7.28 9.65
N HIS A 105 9.40 -7.76 10.12
CA HIS A 105 10.21 -8.74 9.41
C HIS A 105 9.43 -10.05 9.19
N ALA A 106 9.93 -10.88 8.29
CA ALA A 106 9.32 -12.13 7.85
C ALA A 106 9.26 -13.18 8.97
N ASP A 107 10.08 -13.05 10.02
CA ASP A 107 10.03 -13.86 11.23
C ASP A 107 9.08 -13.29 12.31
N GLY A 108 8.43 -12.15 12.04
CA GLY A 108 7.49 -11.48 12.92
C GLY A 108 8.13 -10.53 13.95
N THR A 109 9.45 -10.33 13.90
CA THR A 109 10.11 -9.33 14.75
C THR A 109 9.88 -7.90 14.22
N PRO A 110 9.85 -6.88 15.10
CA PRO A 110 9.75 -5.49 14.67
C PRO A 110 10.93 -5.07 13.78
N ASN A 111 10.62 -4.38 12.67
CA ASN A 111 11.61 -3.68 11.86
C ASN A 111 11.73 -2.25 12.37
N GLU A 112 12.53 -2.09 13.42
CA GLU A 112 12.72 -0.80 14.09
C GLU A 112 13.45 0.21 13.18
N PRO A 113 13.14 1.51 13.33
CA PRO A 113 12.35 2.15 14.40
C PRO A 113 10.84 2.26 14.15
#